data_AF-A0A2A4J5X7-F1
#
_entry.id   AF-A0A2A4J5X7-F1
#
_cell.length_a   1.000
_cell.length_b   1.000
_cell.length_c   1.000
_cell.angle_alpha   90.00
_cell.angle_beta   90.00
_cell.angle_gamma   90.00
#
_symmetry.space_group_name_H-M   'P 1'
#
loop_
_entity.id
_entity.type
_entity.pdbx_description
1 polymer ?
#
loop_
_entity_poly.entity_id
_entity_poly.type
_entity_poly.pdbx_seq_one_letter_code
_entity_poly.pdbx_strand_id
1 'polypeptide(L)'
;MGSTQSKEETIIAQTAAGDGKNSATANQGTGYSSISTTNILLTLIAIVLLAAACYAFCHFYKKMHNKWMERQMNRRSIRRRQTSVYFEKRAPRDGTDIPASIDEYGSELEQLFTDLTISQADGDSTKFVVLKPLNEKMAIKKFSDGLKNSRLSTIVAARNYDSLKDAIQGAKDEEVSTPSTSAKLDVMQFSRRSRGAARSIGPLTARRKHTLTMPR
;
A
#
# COMPACT_ATOMS: atom_id res chain seq x y z
N MET A 1 52.84 49.42 19.64
CA MET A 1 53.00 48.62 20.87
C MET A 1 51.96 47.51 20.84
N GLY A 2 52.23 46.22 20.74
CA GLY A 2 53.41 45.44 20.42
C GLY A 2 52.90 44.15 19.74
N SER A 3 53.57 43.73 18.67
CA SER A 3 53.27 42.52 17.90
C SER A 3 54.01 41.34 18.51
N THR A 4 53.29 40.32 18.96
CA THR A 4 53.88 39.02 19.33
C THR A 4 53.78 38.07 18.14
N GLN A 5 54.87 38.00 17.37
CA GLN A 5 55.11 36.97 16.37
C GLN A 5 55.33 35.62 17.08
N SER A 6 54.39 34.69 16.92
CA SER A 6 54.57 33.29 17.30
C SER A 6 55.44 32.62 16.24
N LYS A 7 56.62 32.15 16.64
CA LYS A 7 57.57 31.41 15.80
C LYS A 7 56.96 30.07 15.38
N GLU A 8 56.87 29.84 14.07
CA GLU A 8 56.73 28.51 13.49
C GLU A 8 58.09 27.80 13.59
N GLU A 9 58.17 26.74 14.40
CA GLU A 9 59.30 25.81 14.35
C GLU A 9 58.96 24.70 13.36
N THR A 10 59.46 24.85 12.13
CA THR A 10 59.42 23.81 11.09
C THR A 10 60.55 22.81 11.36
N ILE A 11 60.23 21.67 11.95
CA ILE A 11 61.19 20.57 12.13
C ILE A 11 61.31 19.84 10.79
N ILE A 12 62.32 20.19 10.01
CA ILE A 12 62.75 19.42 8.84
C ILE A 12 63.56 18.22 9.36
N ALA A 13 62.92 17.06 9.45
CA ALA A 13 63.63 15.81 9.71
C ALA A 13 64.50 15.47 8.48
N GLN A 14 65.82 15.60 8.64
CA GLN A 14 66.79 15.14 7.66
C GLN A 14 66.79 13.60 7.62
N THR A 15 66.28 13.04 6.54
CA THR A 15 66.46 11.61 6.20
C THR A 15 67.91 11.41 5.74
N ALA A 16 68.78 11.05 6.69
CA ALA A 16 70.09 10.52 6.38
C ALA A 16 69.94 9.09 5.83
N ALA A 17 70.17 8.94 4.52
CA ALA A 17 70.33 7.66 3.87
C ALA A 17 71.65 7.01 4.32
N GLY A 18 71.56 6.06 5.24
CA GLY A 18 72.67 5.19 5.63
C GLY A 18 72.44 3.78 5.08
N ASP A 19 73.21 3.45 4.03
CA ASP A 19 73.40 2.10 3.53
C ASP A 19 74.12 1.26 4.60
N GLY A 20 73.57 0.10 4.92
CA GLY A 20 73.99 -0.70 6.07
C GLY A 20 73.26 -2.03 6.14
N LYS A 21 73.58 -2.91 5.19
CA LYS A 21 73.31 -4.35 5.30
C LYS A 21 73.82 -4.86 6.64
N ASN A 22 72.91 -5.27 7.54
CA ASN A 22 73.14 -6.28 8.56
C ASN A 22 71.80 -6.82 9.09
N SER A 23 71.52 -8.07 8.74
CA SER A 23 71.13 -9.15 9.65
C SER A 23 70.11 -8.87 10.76
N ALA A 24 69.00 -9.60 10.68
CA ALA A 24 68.11 -10.01 11.78
C ALA A 24 67.40 -8.85 12.50
N THR A 25 66.09 -8.78 12.52
CA THR A 25 65.23 -9.77 13.16
C THR A 25 63.81 -9.40 12.78
N ALA A 26 63.05 -10.33 12.23
CA ALA A 26 61.60 -10.20 12.17
C ALA A 26 61.05 -10.23 13.61
N ASN A 27 61.05 -9.08 14.27
CA ASN A 27 60.37 -8.90 15.54
C ASN A 27 59.01 -8.28 15.24
N GLN A 28 58.04 -9.15 14.94
CA GLN A 28 56.63 -8.91 15.27
C GLN A 28 56.49 -8.87 16.80
N GLY A 29 57.14 -7.90 17.43
CA GLY A 29 57.12 -7.68 18.86
C GLY A 29 56.01 -6.68 19.17
N THR A 30 54.81 -7.19 19.39
CA THR A 30 53.92 -6.78 20.49
C THR A 30 54.12 -5.34 20.99
N GLY A 31 53.78 -4.35 20.16
CA GLY A 31 53.62 -2.95 20.55
C GLY A 31 52.36 -2.70 21.39
N TYR A 32 51.95 -3.66 22.22
CA TYR A 32 50.86 -3.54 23.21
C TYR A 32 51.40 -3.24 24.61
N SER A 33 52.68 -2.88 24.73
CA SER A 33 53.33 -2.61 26.01
C SER A 33 53.00 -1.17 26.43
N SER A 34 51.89 -1.04 27.17
CA SER A 34 51.34 0.20 27.77
C SER A 34 50.31 0.99 26.94
N ILE A 35 49.43 0.31 26.20
CA ILE A 35 48.08 0.89 26.06
C ILE A 35 47.51 0.94 27.47
N SER A 36 47.53 2.14 28.04
CA SER A 36 47.04 2.41 29.39
C SER A 36 45.68 1.74 29.55
N THR A 37 45.53 0.90 30.58
CA THR A 37 44.31 0.13 30.86
C THR A 37 43.05 1.00 30.86
N THR A 38 43.22 2.30 31.14
CA THR A 38 42.20 3.35 31.00
C THR A 38 41.62 3.46 29.58
N ASN A 39 42.44 3.39 28.53
CA ASN A 39 41.98 3.47 27.14
C ASN A 39 41.13 2.25 26.73
N ILE A 40 41.48 1.06 27.24
CA ILE A 40 40.70 -0.16 27.01
C ILE A 40 39.34 -0.06 27.72
N LEU A 41 39.32 0.41 28.97
CA LEU A 41 38.06 0.62 29.70
C LEU A 41 37.17 1.67 29.03
N LEU A 42 37.74 2.78 28.57
CA LEU A 42 37.00 3.83 27.87
C LEU A 42 36.38 3.33 26.57
N THR A 43 37.10 2.51 25.78
CA THR A 43 36.55 1.95 24.54
C THR A 43 35.42 0.96 24.80
N LEU A 44 35.52 0.12 25.83
CA LEU A 44 34.43 -0.79 26.22
C LEU A 44 33.18 -0.01 26.66
N ILE A 45 33.34 1.05 27.47
CA ILE A 45 32.22 1.90 27.89
C ILE A 45 31.58 2.57 26.67
N ALA A 46 32.37 3.10 25.74
CA ALA A 46 31.87 3.73 24.52
C ALA A 46 31.07 2.74 23.65
N ILE A 47 31.52 1.50 23.50
CA ILE A 47 30.80 0.45 22.76
C ILE A 47 29.45 0.14 23.42
N VAL A 48 29.41 0.01 24.74
CA VAL A 48 28.16 -0.25 25.47
C VAL A 48 27.17 0.92 25.32
N LEU A 49 27.66 2.16 25.42
CA LEU A 49 26.82 3.34 25.20
C LEU A 49 26.30 3.43 23.76
N LEU A 50 27.14 3.12 22.77
CA LEU A 50 26.73 3.07 21.36
C LEU A 50 25.66 1.99 21.13
N ALA A 51 25.85 0.79 21.69
CA ALA A 51 24.87 -0.29 21.58
C ALA A 51 23.53 0.08 22.23
N ALA A 52 23.56 0.70 23.42
CA ALA A 52 22.37 1.20 24.10
C ALA A 52 21.65 2.30 23.28
N ALA A 53 22.40 3.23 22.69
CA ALA A 53 21.86 4.26 21.81
C ALA A 53 21.20 3.65 20.56
N CYS A 54 21.88 2.72 19.88
CA CYS A 54 21.33 1.99 18.74
C CYS A 54 20.03 1.24 19.11
N TYR A 55 20.00 0.58 20.25
CA TYR A 55 18.80 -0.10 20.75
C TYR A 55 17.64 0.89 20.99
N ALA A 56 17.92 2.03 21.62
CA ALA A 56 16.93 3.08 21.85
C ALA A 56 16.37 3.65 20.54
N PHE A 57 17.22 3.89 19.53
CA PHE A 57 16.79 4.32 18.20
C PHE A 57 15.92 3.27 17.51
N CYS A 58 16.31 2.01 17.51
CA CYS A 58 15.52 0.91 16.94
C CYS A 58 14.15 0.78 17.63
N HIS A 59 14.13 0.90 18.97
CA HIS A 59 12.89 0.84 19.75
C HIS A 59 11.98 2.04 19.44
N PHE A 60 12.53 3.25 19.34
CA PHE A 60 11.78 4.46 19.01
C PHE A 60 11.24 4.40 17.58
N TYR A 61 12.05 3.95 16.63
CA TYR A 61 11.66 3.74 15.24
C TYR A 61 10.48 2.76 15.14
N LYS A 62 10.56 1.61 15.82
CA LYS A 62 9.47 0.62 15.86
C LYS A 62 8.18 1.23 16.44
N LYS A 63 8.28 2.03 17.51
CA LYS A 63 7.13 2.69 18.12
C LYS A 63 6.49 3.71 17.18
N MET A 64 7.29 4.52 16.49
CA MET A 64 6.81 5.49 15.51
C MET A 64 6.19 4.81 14.28
N HIS A 65 6.82 3.75 13.78
CA HIS A 65 6.32 3.00 12.64
C HIS A 65 4.96 2.34 12.92
N ASN A 66 4.79 1.74 14.09
CA ASN A 66 3.51 1.17 14.51
C ASN A 66 2.41 2.24 14.58
N LYS A 67 2.69 3.40 15.19
CA LYS A 67 1.74 4.51 15.23
C LYS A 67 1.41 5.05 13.85
N TRP A 68 2.38 5.12 12.95
CA TRP A 68 2.18 5.54 11.58
C TRP A 68 1.30 4.54 10.80
N MET A 69 1.57 3.24 10.94
CA MET A 69 0.77 2.17 10.34
C MET A 69 -0.67 2.17 10.85
N GLU A 70 -0.88 2.38 12.15
CA GLU A 70 -2.21 2.48 12.73
C GLU A 70 -2.99 3.67 12.16
N ARG A 71 -2.36 4.84 12.04
CA ARG A 71 -2.97 6.02 11.39
C ARG A 71 -3.30 5.75 9.92
N GLN A 72 -2.43 5.06 9.19
CA GLN A 72 -2.68 4.69 7.79
C GLN A 72 -3.84 3.70 7.66
N MET A 73 -3.90 2.67 8.51
CA MET A 73 -5.02 1.73 8.53
C MET A 73 -6.33 2.43 8.91
N ASN A 74 -6.31 3.33 9.90
CA ASN A 74 -7.50 4.04 10.32
C ASN A 74 -8.02 4.99 9.21
N ARG A 75 -7.12 5.64 8.46
CA ARG A 75 -7.51 6.41 7.27
C ARG A 75 -8.18 5.53 6.21
N ARG A 76 -7.70 4.31 6.00
CA ARG A 76 -8.32 3.35 5.06
C ARG A 76 -9.66 2.82 5.58
N SER A 77 -9.78 2.54 6.88
CA SER A 77 -11.02 2.04 7.48
C SER A 77 -12.12 3.10 7.51
N ILE A 78 -11.79 4.37 7.80
CA ILE A 78 -12.75 5.49 7.76
C ILE A 78 -13.29 5.69 6.34
N ARG A 79 -12.45 5.61 5.29
CA ARG A 79 -12.93 5.65 3.89
C ARG A 79 -13.94 4.54 3.58
N ARG A 80 -13.67 3.31 4.06
CA ARG A 80 -14.59 2.17 3.88
C ARG A 80 -15.89 2.34 4.67
N ARG A 81 -15.82 2.90 5.88
CA ARG A 81 -17.00 3.18 6.71
C ARG A 81 -17.85 4.31 6.16
N GLN A 82 -17.25 5.38 5.64
CA GLN A 82 -18.01 6.42 4.96
C GLN A 82 -18.75 5.85 3.75
N THR A 83 -18.07 5.05 2.91
CA THR A 83 -18.75 4.38 1.79
C THR A 83 -19.86 3.42 2.23
N SER A 84 -19.77 2.78 3.40
CA SER A 84 -20.84 1.90 3.89
C SER A 84 -22.00 2.66 4.51
N VAL A 85 -21.75 3.75 5.25
CA VAL A 85 -22.79 4.53 5.93
C VAL A 85 -23.64 5.34 4.94
N TYR A 86 -23.06 5.85 3.85
CA TYR A 86 -23.85 6.43 2.75
C TYR A 86 -24.68 5.37 2.01
N PHE A 87 -24.20 4.12 1.93
CA PHE A 87 -24.93 3.01 1.32
C PHE A 87 -26.07 2.50 2.21
N GLU A 88 -25.83 2.43 3.52
CA GLU A 88 -26.79 1.90 4.49
C GLU A 88 -27.92 2.89 4.80
N LYS A 89 -27.66 4.20 4.74
CA LYS A 89 -28.73 5.22 4.81
C LYS A 89 -29.57 5.34 3.53
N ARG A 90 -29.17 4.70 2.42
CA ARG A 90 -29.94 4.63 1.16
C ARG A 90 -30.36 3.20 0.78
N ALA A 91 -30.21 2.23 1.68
CA ALA A 91 -30.94 0.97 1.53
C ALA A 91 -32.44 1.31 1.70
N PRO A 92 -33.28 1.06 0.68
CA PRO A 92 -34.67 1.49 0.70
C PRO A 92 -35.39 0.80 1.86
N ARG A 93 -35.70 1.59 2.89
CA ARG A 93 -36.79 1.29 3.81
C ARG A 93 -38.05 1.61 3.03
N ASP A 94 -38.78 0.56 2.69
CA ASP A 94 -40.02 0.57 1.92
C ASP A 94 -39.83 0.49 0.40
N GLY A 95 -40.53 -0.46 -0.21
CA GLY A 95 -40.28 -0.98 -1.55
C GLY A 95 -40.74 -0.10 -2.71
N THR A 96 -40.68 1.23 -2.58
CA THR A 96 -41.22 2.18 -3.57
C THR A 96 -40.19 3.10 -4.24
N ASP A 97 -38.95 3.18 -3.77
CA ASP A 97 -37.99 4.19 -4.24
C ASP A 97 -36.79 3.56 -4.99
N ILE A 98 -37.07 2.67 -5.93
CA ILE A 98 -36.07 2.28 -6.93
C ILE A 98 -36.19 3.35 -8.03
N PRO A 99 -35.12 4.08 -8.43
CA PRO A 99 -35.21 5.04 -9.52
C PRO A 99 -35.84 4.32 -10.72
N ALA A 100 -36.98 4.86 -11.16
CA ALA A 100 -37.91 4.17 -12.02
C ALA A 100 -37.34 4.01 -13.44
N SER A 101 -36.28 4.77 -13.77
CA SER A 101 -35.60 4.76 -15.06
C SER A 101 -34.08 4.97 -14.93
N ILE A 102 -33.34 4.54 -15.95
CA ILE A 102 -31.88 4.78 -16.09
C ILE A 102 -31.55 6.27 -15.99
N ASP A 103 -32.46 7.14 -16.45
CA ASP A 103 -32.29 8.59 -16.51
C ASP A 103 -32.34 9.24 -15.13
N GLU A 104 -33.34 8.86 -14.33
CA GLU A 104 -33.50 9.33 -12.95
C GLU A 104 -32.29 8.91 -12.10
N TYR A 105 -31.86 7.65 -12.22
CA TYR A 105 -30.66 7.17 -11.56
C TYR A 105 -29.39 7.91 -11.99
N GLY A 106 -29.24 8.16 -13.29
CA GLY A 106 -28.11 8.88 -13.86
C GLY A 106 -28.02 10.32 -13.36
N SER A 107 -29.15 11.04 -13.35
CA SER A 107 -29.23 12.44 -12.89
C SER A 107 -28.98 12.59 -11.39
N GLU A 108 -29.47 11.68 -10.55
CA GLU A 108 -29.14 11.66 -9.12
C GLU A 108 -27.65 11.49 -8.87
N LEU A 109 -27.00 10.60 -9.65
CA LEU A 109 -25.55 10.40 -9.56
C LEU A 109 -24.79 11.64 -10.03
N GLU A 110 -25.23 12.29 -11.12
CA GLU A 110 -24.61 13.53 -11.61
C GLU A 110 -24.65 14.61 -10.53
N GLN A 111 -25.79 14.82 -9.90
CA GLN A 111 -25.95 15.80 -8.83
C GLN A 111 -25.06 15.46 -7.63
N LEU A 112 -25.07 14.20 -7.17
CA LEU A 112 -24.27 13.76 -6.04
C LEU A 112 -22.77 13.99 -6.25
N PHE A 113 -22.24 13.66 -7.43
CA PHE A 113 -20.82 13.84 -7.73
C PHE A 113 -20.45 15.30 -7.99
N THR A 114 -21.39 16.11 -8.49
CA THR A 114 -21.20 17.57 -8.60
C THR A 114 -21.09 18.20 -7.21
N ASP A 115 -22.02 17.88 -6.31
CA ASP A 115 -22.01 18.38 -4.92
C ASP A 115 -20.76 17.92 -4.16
N LEU A 116 -20.34 16.66 -4.38
CA LEU A 116 -19.09 16.14 -3.84
C LEU A 116 -17.88 16.90 -4.35
N THR A 117 -17.84 17.22 -5.64
CA THR A 117 -16.74 17.98 -6.26
C THR A 117 -16.68 19.40 -5.70
N ILE A 118 -17.83 20.07 -5.57
CA ILE A 118 -17.93 21.41 -4.97
C ILE A 118 -17.45 21.38 -3.52
N SER A 119 -17.93 20.40 -2.74
CA SER A 119 -17.56 20.25 -1.33
C SER A 119 -16.07 19.94 -1.13
N GLN A 120 -15.45 19.18 -2.02
CA GLN A 120 -14.02 18.86 -1.97
C GLN A 120 -13.13 19.98 -2.49
N ALA A 121 -13.62 20.76 -3.46
CA ALA A 121 -12.90 21.89 -4.03
C ALA A 121 -12.81 23.05 -3.03
N ASP A 122 -13.78 23.19 -2.12
CA ASP A 122 -13.77 24.23 -1.06
C ASP A 122 -13.59 25.65 -1.64
N GLY A 123 -14.27 25.91 -2.76
CA GLY A 123 -14.17 27.17 -3.51
C GLY A 123 -12.90 27.34 -4.37
N ASP A 124 -11.97 26.38 -4.37
CA ASP A 124 -10.74 26.45 -5.17
C ASP A 124 -10.95 25.93 -6.59
N SER A 125 -10.87 26.84 -7.57
CA SER A 125 -11.03 26.55 -8.99
C SER A 125 -9.98 25.55 -9.53
N THR A 126 -8.77 25.55 -8.98
CA THR A 126 -7.70 24.65 -9.44
C THR A 126 -7.98 23.21 -9.02
N LYS A 127 -8.45 23.01 -7.79
CA LYS A 127 -8.90 21.70 -7.29
C LYS A 127 -10.12 21.21 -8.05
N PHE A 128 -11.07 22.10 -8.35
CA PHE A 128 -12.25 21.73 -9.12
C PHE A 128 -11.89 21.12 -10.49
N VAL A 129 -10.97 21.74 -11.22
CA VAL A 129 -10.52 21.25 -12.54
C VAL A 129 -9.87 19.86 -12.45
N VAL A 130 -9.13 19.58 -11.38
CA VAL A 130 -8.48 18.26 -11.17
C VAL A 130 -9.46 17.21 -10.65
N LEU A 131 -10.36 17.58 -9.74
CA LEU A 131 -11.30 16.66 -9.08
C LEU A 131 -12.47 16.26 -9.98
N LYS A 132 -12.93 17.17 -10.85
CA LYS A 132 -14.04 16.91 -11.78
C LYS A 132 -13.86 15.62 -12.59
N PRO A 133 -12.78 15.42 -13.38
CA PRO A 133 -12.62 14.20 -14.17
C PRO A 133 -12.43 12.94 -13.32
N LEU A 134 -11.91 13.06 -12.10
CA LEU A 134 -11.77 11.93 -11.18
C LEU A 134 -13.13 11.48 -10.62
N ASN A 135 -13.94 12.46 -10.21
CA ASN A 135 -15.27 12.23 -9.68
C ASN A 135 -16.23 11.74 -10.79
N GLU A 136 -16.11 12.23 -12.02
CA GLU A 136 -16.85 11.71 -13.18
C GLU A 136 -16.52 10.23 -13.46
N LYS A 137 -15.24 9.83 -13.44
CA LYS A 137 -14.86 8.40 -13.60
C LYS A 137 -15.42 7.53 -12.49
N MET A 138 -15.44 8.04 -11.26
CA MET A 138 -16.07 7.33 -10.14
C MET A 138 -17.58 7.23 -10.33
N ALA A 139 -18.22 8.28 -10.85
CA ALA A 139 -19.65 8.31 -11.14
C ALA A 139 -20.01 7.28 -12.21
N ILE A 140 -19.27 7.23 -13.33
CA ILE A 140 -19.48 6.27 -14.42
C ILE A 140 -19.37 4.82 -13.92
N LYS A 141 -18.34 4.54 -13.10
CA LYS A 141 -18.18 3.22 -12.50
C LYS A 141 -19.35 2.85 -11.59
N LYS A 142 -19.80 3.80 -10.76
CA LYS A 142 -20.94 3.58 -9.86
C LYS A 142 -22.24 3.41 -10.63
N PHE A 143 -22.42 4.19 -11.68
CA PHE A 143 -23.53 4.06 -12.60
C PHE A 143 -23.55 2.67 -13.23
N SER A 144 -22.44 2.22 -13.83
CA SER A 144 -22.37 0.87 -14.42
C SER A 144 -22.62 -0.24 -13.39
N ASP A 145 -22.05 -0.13 -12.18
CA ASP A 145 -22.23 -1.12 -11.11
C ASP A 145 -23.68 -1.15 -10.57
N GLY A 146 -24.41 -0.03 -10.66
CA GLY A 146 -25.77 0.13 -10.15
C GLY A 146 -26.89 -0.18 -11.15
N LEU A 147 -26.56 -0.46 -12.42
CA LEU A 147 -27.56 -0.85 -13.42
C LEU A 147 -28.18 -2.21 -13.09
N LYS A 148 -29.51 -2.32 -13.18
CA LYS A 148 -30.25 -3.57 -12.92
C LYS A 148 -29.86 -4.70 -13.87
N ASN A 149 -29.53 -4.38 -15.11
CA ASN A 149 -29.16 -5.37 -16.13
C ASN A 149 -27.63 -5.54 -16.17
N SER A 150 -27.17 -6.74 -15.76
CA SER A 150 -25.73 -7.09 -15.77
C SER A 150 -25.09 -6.99 -17.17
N ARG A 151 -25.86 -7.22 -18.24
CA ARG A 151 -25.37 -7.04 -19.61
C ARG A 151 -25.12 -5.57 -19.92
N LEU A 152 -26.07 -4.69 -19.58
CA LEU A 152 -25.91 -3.23 -19.75
C LEU A 152 -24.74 -2.71 -18.91
N SER A 153 -24.63 -3.15 -17.66
CA SER A 153 -23.48 -2.86 -16.79
C SER A 153 -22.15 -3.17 -17.45
N THR A 154 -22.03 -4.36 -18.05
CA THR A 154 -20.80 -4.80 -18.74
C THR A 154 -20.53 -3.98 -20.00
N ILE A 155 -21.54 -3.71 -20.82
CA ILE A 155 -21.41 -2.93 -22.05
C ILE A 155 -20.96 -1.49 -21.73
N VAL A 156 -21.61 -0.86 -20.75
CA VAL A 156 -21.29 0.51 -20.32
C VAL A 156 -19.88 0.58 -19.74
N ALA A 157 -19.49 -0.40 -18.90
CA ALA A 157 -18.15 -0.46 -18.33
C ALA A 157 -17.06 -0.67 -19.40
N ALA A 158 -17.35 -1.45 -20.44
CA ALA A 158 -16.39 -1.74 -21.52
C ALA A 158 -16.19 -0.55 -22.47
N ARG A 159 -17.19 0.32 -22.64
CA ARG A 159 -17.11 1.48 -23.55
C ARG A 159 -16.24 2.63 -23.03
N ASN A 160 -15.89 2.63 -21.74
CA ASN A 160 -14.97 3.57 -21.13
C ASN A 160 -15.26 5.05 -21.49
N TYR A 161 -16.49 5.49 -21.21
CA TYR A 161 -16.93 6.87 -21.44
C TYR A 161 -16.09 7.88 -20.65
N ASP A 162 -15.91 9.08 -21.21
CA ASP A 162 -15.22 10.18 -20.55
C ASP A 162 -16.16 11.03 -19.68
N SER A 163 -17.44 11.10 -20.05
CA SER A 163 -18.48 11.87 -19.37
C SER A 163 -19.62 10.96 -18.89
N LEU A 164 -20.18 11.26 -17.72
CA LEU A 164 -21.34 10.55 -17.18
C LEU A 164 -22.57 10.69 -18.10
N LYS A 165 -22.75 11.83 -18.75
CA LYS A 165 -23.88 12.07 -19.67
C LYS A 165 -23.86 11.10 -20.85
N ASP A 166 -22.67 10.87 -21.41
CA ASP A 166 -22.48 9.96 -22.53
C ASP A 166 -22.72 8.52 -22.08
N ALA A 167 -22.31 8.17 -20.85
CA ALA A 167 -22.59 6.87 -20.27
C ALA A 167 -24.09 6.61 -20.06
N ILE A 168 -24.84 7.62 -19.61
CA ILE A 168 -26.30 7.55 -19.45
C ILE A 168 -26.97 7.37 -20.81
N GLN A 169 -26.61 8.20 -21.79
CA GLN A 169 -27.19 8.10 -23.13
C GLN A 169 -26.89 6.75 -23.78
N GLY A 170 -25.64 6.30 -23.69
CA GLY A 170 -25.25 5.00 -24.20
C GLY A 170 -25.95 3.84 -23.48
N ALA A 171 -26.29 3.98 -22.19
CA ALA A 171 -27.10 2.99 -21.49
C ALA A 171 -28.56 2.97 -21.97
N LYS A 172 -29.15 4.13 -22.24
CA LYS A 172 -30.51 4.24 -22.81
C LYS A 172 -30.59 3.62 -24.21
N ASP A 173 -29.63 3.93 -25.07
CA ASP A 173 -29.60 3.43 -26.45
C ASP A 173 -29.51 1.90 -26.47
N GLU A 174 -28.76 1.31 -25.53
CA GLU A 174 -28.65 -0.14 -25.37
C GLU A 174 -29.90 -0.78 -24.75
N GLU A 175 -30.58 -0.11 -23.83
CA GLU A 175 -31.83 -0.60 -23.23
C GLU A 175 -32.94 -0.73 -24.28
N VAL A 176 -33.07 0.27 -25.16
CA VAL A 176 -34.03 0.25 -26.29
C VAL A 176 -33.66 -0.83 -27.31
N SER A 177 -32.36 -1.06 -27.52
CA SER A 177 -31.87 -2.03 -28.50
C SER A 177 -31.95 -3.48 -28.03
N THR A 178 -32.22 -3.73 -26.74
CA THR A 178 -32.48 -5.08 -26.25
C THR A 178 -33.94 -5.47 -26.50
N PRO A 179 -34.25 -6.37 -27.45
CA PRO A 179 -35.58 -6.95 -27.52
C PRO A 179 -35.87 -7.63 -26.18
N SER A 180 -37.06 -7.41 -25.64
CA SER A 180 -37.54 -8.01 -24.40
C SER A 180 -37.39 -9.53 -24.45
N THR A 181 -36.27 -10.04 -23.96
CA THR A 181 -35.99 -11.47 -23.87
C THR A 181 -36.82 -12.08 -22.75
N SER A 182 -38.15 -12.19 -22.96
CA SER A 182 -39.02 -13.10 -22.23
C SER A 182 -39.01 -14.52 -22.83
N ALA A 183 -38.02 -14.84 -23.65
CA ALA A 183 -37.89 -16.13 -24.29
C ALA A 183 -36.52 -16.73 -23.99
N LYS A 184 -36.53 -17.75 -23.11
CA LYS A 184 -35.50 -18.77 -22.90
C LYS A 184 -34.07 -18.28 -22.68
N LEU A 185 -33.66 -18.40 -21.41
CA LEU A 185 -32.35 -18.89 -21.00
C LEU A 185 -31.72 -19.81 -22.06
N ASP A 186 -30.84 -19.26 -22.89
CA ASP A 186 -29.74 -20.01 -23.47
C ASP A 186 -28.47 -19.44 -22.84
N VAL A 187 -28.26 -19.88 -21.60
CA VAL A 187 -27.01 -19.70 -20.88
C VAL A 187 -25.96 -20.42 -21.71
N MET A 188 -25.16 -19.65 -22.46
CA MET A 188 -23.88 -20.14 -22.98
C MET A 188 -23.00 -20.48 -21.78
N GLN A 189 -23.18 -21.68 -21.24
CA GLN A 189 -22.26 -22.33 -20.33
C GLN A 189 -20.95 -22.50 -21.10
N PHE A 190 -20.03 -21.54 -20.91
CA PHE A 190 -18.64 -21.76 -21.23
C PHE A 190 -18.16 -22.95 -20.40
N SER A 191 -18.14 -24.12 -21.05
CA SER A 191 -17.57 -25.34 -20.54
C SER A 191 -16.12 -25.06 -20.15
N ARG A 192 -15.88 -24.83 -18.85
CA ARG A 192 -14.56 -24.97 -18.25
C ARG A 192 -14.21 -26.45 -18.33
N ARG A 193 -13.76 -26.89 -19.50
CA ARG A 193 -13.20 -28.22 -19.73
C ARG A 193 -11.99 -28.36 -18.80
N SER A 194 -12.18 -29.14 -17.75
CA SER A 194 -11.13 -29.73 -16.93
C SER A 194 -9.96 -30.19 -17.79
N ARG A 195 -8.79 -29.64 -17.53
CA ARG A 195 -7.51 -30.14 -18.02
C ARG A 195 -6.72 -30.60 -16.81
N GLY A 196 -6.43 -31.89 -16.72
CA GLY A 196 -5.37 -32.42 -15.86
C GLY A 196 -5.76 -33.45 -14.81
N ALA A 197 -6.54 -34.48 -15.18
CA ALA A 197 -6.49 -35.75 -14.46
C ALA A 197 -5.24 -36.52 -14.91
N ALA A 198 -4.17 -36.49 -14.10
CA ALA A 198 -3.08 -37.44 -14.20
C ALA A 198 -3.28 -38.50 -13.11
N ARG A 199 -3.52 -39.74 -13.55
CA ARG A 199 -3.71 -40.95 -12.73
C ARG A 199 -2.38 -41.49 -12.20
N SER A 200 -2.50 -42.18 -11.06
CA SER A 200 -1.71 -43.35 -10.64
C SER A 200 -0.32 -43.02 -10.08
N ILE A 201 0.15 -43.56 -8.94
CA ILE A 201 0.11 -44.95 -8.45
C ILE A 201 0.16 -44.92 -6.90
N GLY A 202 -0.52 -45.85 -6.22
CA GLY A 202 -0.38 -46.08 -4.76
C GLY A 202 1.02 -46.63 -4.37
N PRO A 203 1.26 -47.19 -3.15
CA PRO A 203 0.27 -47.96 -2.37
C PRO A 203 0.36 -47.87 -0.83
N LEU A 204 -0.63 -48.52 -0.20
CA LEU A 204 -0.57 -49.36 1.02
C LEU A 204 -0.28 -48.74 2.42
N THR A 205 -1.37 -48.72 3.20
CA THR A 205 -1.54 -49.27 4.57
C THR A 205 -0.56 -48.88 5.68
N ALA A 206 -1.10 -48.19 6.70
CA ALA A 206 -0.89 -48.38 8.15
C ALA A 206 -1.35 -47.11 8.87
N ARG A 207 -1.86 -47.07 10.10
CA ARG A 207 -2.28 -48.05 11.09
C ARG A 207 -2.94 -47.20 12.19
N ARG A 208 -4.21 -47.49 12.44
CA ARG A 208 -5.06 -47.01 13.53
C ARG A 208 -4.33 -47.05 14.87
N LYS A 209 -4.27 -45.92 15.60
CA LYS A 209 -4.12 -45.90 17.06
C LYS A 209 -5.14 -44.90 17.63
N HIS A 210 -6.16 -45.46 18.26
CA HIS A 210 -7.05 -44.74 19.16
C HIS A 210 -6.25 -44.39 20.43
N THR A 211 -6.15 -43.11 20.76
CA THR A 211 -5.83 -42.66 22.11
C THR A 211 -7.13 -42.32 22.83
N LEU A 212 -7.50 -43.20 23.74
CA LEU A 212 -8.54 -43.05 24.74
C LEU A 212 -7.92 -42.26 25.90
N THR A 213 -8.43 -41.07 26.22
CA THR A 213 -8.14 -40.38 27.49
C THR A 213 -9.47 -40.00 28.13
N MET A 214 -9.72 -40.62 29.28
CA MET A 214 -10.87 -40.45 30.15
C MET A 214 -10.78 -39.16 30.97
N PRO A 215 -11.92 -38.62 31.42
CA PRO A 215 -11.99 -37.44 32.27
C PRO A 215 -11.72 -37.78 33.75
N ARG A 216 -11.14 -36.82 34.46
CA ARG A 216 -11.25 -36.66 35.91
C ARG A 216 -11.54 -35.18 36.20
#